data_AF-A0A7Y8LT56-F1
#
_entry.id   AF-A0A7Y8LT56-F1
#
_cell.length_a   1.000
_cell.length_b   1.000
_cell.length_c   1.000
_cell.angle_alpha   90.00
_cell.angle_beta   90.00
_cell.angle_gamma   90.00
#
_symmetry.space_group_name_H-M   'P 1'
#
loop_
_entity.id
_entity.type
_entity.pdbx_description
1 polymer ?
#
loop_
_entity_poly.entity_id
_entity_poly.type
_entity_poly.pdbx_seq_one_letter_code
_entity_poly.pdbx_strand_id
1 'polypeptide(L)'
;MGVFDFLKGGGRGVGDAPNPPVSKETRSYDELIDEIMEWNIEHTDILEVLRKEVEEERLATWSRALEVGVRKGLASPSGKVEESPFYSTFLDLYQYVNRLRPKLLTNPTMQHVKKMEKSDSLCMCIICGIRALQMESGAKRLFNTLHWILLERYLSNLP
;
A
#
# COMPACT_ATOMS: atom_id res chain seq x y z
N MET A 1 41.07 -19.51 -17.35
CA MET A 1 41.60 -20.33 -16.24
C MET A 1 41.58 -19.46 -14.99
N GLY A 2 41.07 -20.00 -13.87
CA GLY A 2 41.08 -19.37 -12.53
C GLY A 2 42.51 -19.08 -12.02
N VAL A 3 42.71 -18.47 -10.86
CA VAL A 3 42.30 -18.97 -9.54
C VAL A 3 42.33 -17.86 -8.46
N PHE A 4 41.47 -18.06 -7.46
CA PHE A 4 41.43 -17.43 -6.14
C PHE A 4 42.61 -17.86 -5.26
N ASP A 5 43.05 -16.97 -4.37
CA ASP A 5 43.66 -17.28 -3.05
C ASP A 5 43.27 -16.10 -2.12
N PHE A 6 42.36 -16.21 -1.16
CA PHE A 6 42.36 -17.00 0.08
C PHE A 6 43.48 -16.61 1.06
N LEU A 7 43.36 -15.44 1.69
CA LEU A 7 44.11 -15.08 2.89
C LEU A 7 43.17 -15.08 4.11
N LYS A 8 43.36 -16.12 4.91
CA LYS A 8 42.80 -16.34 6.25
C LYS A 8 43.72 -15.63 7.26
N GLY A 9 43.18 -14.70 8.04
CA GLY A 9 43.88 -14.06 9.16
C GLY A 9 42.89 -13.69 10.26
N GLY A 10 42.91 -14.44 11.36
CA GLY A 10 41.92 -14.37 12.44
C GLY A 10 42.17 -13.27 13.47
N GLY A 11 41.08 -12.88 14.13
CA GLY A 11 41.08 -12.11 15.38
C GLY A 11 39.79 -12.41 16.14
N ARG A 12 39.91 -13.12 17.28
CA ARG A 12 38.84 -13.36 18.25
C ARG A 12 38.43 -12.04 18.90
N GLY A 13 37.14 -11.70 18.83
CA GLY A 13 36.53 -10.61 19.57
C GLY A 13 35.12 -10.99 20.00
N VAL A 14 35.02 -11.43 21.25
CA VAL A 14 33.91 -11.32 22.21
C VAL A 14 32.52 -10.93 21.66
N GLY A 15 31.56 -11.84 21.88
CA GLY A 15 30.18 -11.49 22.27
C GLY A 15 29.25 -10.94 21.21
N ASP A 16 28.55 -11.82 20.51
CA ASP A 16 27.09 -11.69 20.38
C ASP A 16 26.52 -13.06 20.01
N ALA A 17 25.54 -13.53 20.76
CA ALA A 17 24.76 -14.69 20.35
C ALA A 17 24.15 -14.36 18.98
N PRO A 18 24.15 -15.27 17.99
CA PRO A 18 23.42 -15.03 16.76
C PRO A 18 21.96 -14.86 17.16
N ASN A 19 21.42 -13.64 16.99
CA ASN A 19 19.98 -13.44 16.96
C ASN A 19 19.39 -14.55 16.10
N PRO A 20 18.33 -15.26 16.57
CA PRO A 20 17.75 -16.32 15.79
C PRO A 20 17.43 -15.77 14.40
N PRO A 21 17.73 -16.51 13.33
CA PRO A 21 17.51 -16.04 11.97
C PRO A 21 16.06 -15.60 11.87
N VAL A 22 15.85 -14.31 11.56
CA VAL A 22 14.54 -13.75 11.25
C VAL A 22 13.91 -14.73 10.28
N SER A 23 12.81 -15.36 10.71
CA SER A 23 12.11 -16.35 9.91
C SER A 23 11.88 -15.71 8.55
N LYS A 24 12.56 -16.22 7.52
CA LYS A 24 12.30 -15.77 6.15
C LYS A 24 10.83 -16.09 5.91
N GLU A 25 10.00 -15.05 5.88
CA GLU A 25 8.59 -15.19 5.51
C GLU A 25 8.55 -15.86 4.14
N THR A 26 8.13 -17.12 4.13
CA THR A 26 7.95 -17.92 2.91
C THR A 26 6.63 -17.59 2.20
N ARG A 27 5.84 -16.67 2.76
CA ARG A 27 4.56 -16.21 2.22
C ARG A 27 4.80 -15.33 0.99
N SER A 28 3.93 -15.48 0.00
CA SER A 28 3.88 -14.56 -1.13
C SER A 28 3.40 -13.18 -0.68
N TYR A 29 3.72 -12.15 -1.47
CA TYR A 29 3.29 -10.78 -1.18
C TYR A 29 1.76 -10.65 -1.10
N ASP A 30 1.05 -11.34 -1.98
CA ASP A 30 -0.41 -11.26 -2.04
C ASP A 30 -1.06 -11.91 -0.82
N GLU A 31 -0.55 -13.06 -0.34
CA GLU A 31 -1.02 -13.71 0.90
C GLU A 31 -0.83 -12.82 2.13
N LEU A 32 0.31 -12.11 2.21
CA LEU A 32 0.56 -11.16 3.30
C LEU A 32 -0.44 -10.00 3.26
N ILE A 33 -0.76 -9.47 2.07
CA ILE A 33 -1.71 -8.37 1.91
C ILE A 33 -3.12 -8.80 2.27
N ASP A 34 -3.53 -10.01 1.88
CA ASP A 34 -4.86 -10.53 2.19
C ASP A 34 -5.01 -10.78 3.72
N GLU A 35 -3.97 -11.29 4.40
CA GLU A 35 -3.97 -11.40 5.88
C GLU A 35 -4.08 -10.04 6.56
N ILE A 36 -3.32 -9.03 6.10
CA ILE A 36 -3.39 -7.67 6.65
C ILE A 36 -4.78 -7.08 6.42
N MET A 37 -5.37 -7.34 5.25
CA MET A 37 -6.70 -6.89 4.90
C MET A 37 -7.74 -7.52 5.83
N GLU A 38 -7.75 -8.84 5.95
CA GLU A 38 -8.67 -9.58 6.81
C GLU A 38 -8.56 -9.09 8.26
N TRP A 39 -7.33 -8.99 8.79
CA TRP A 39 -7.11 -8.45 10.14
C TRP A 39 -7.72 -7.07 10.33
N ASN A 40 -7.43 -6.13 9.41
CA ASN A 40 -7.91 -4.75 9.52
C ASN A 40 -9.44 -4.66 9.37
N ILE A 41 -10.06 -5.52 8.57
CA ILE A 41 -11.52 -5.56 8.42
C ILE A 41 -12.18 -6.08 9.71
N GLU A 42 -11.60 -7.12 10.32
CA GLU A 42 -12.17 -7.76 11.50
C GLU A 42 -11.98 -6.93 12.78
N HIS A 43 -10.85 -6.22 12.89
CA HIS A 43 -10.43 -5.60 14.15
C HIS A 43 -10.59 -4.07 14.15
N THR A 44 -11.07 -3.47 13.06
CA THR A 44 -11.25 -2.01 12.96
C THR A 44 -12.55 -1.64 12.26
N ASP A 45 -13.07 -0.44 12.54
CA ASP A 45 -14.30 0.04 11.89
C ASP A 45 -14.05 0.64 10.49
N ILE A 46 -12.93 0.29 9.83
CA ILE A 46 -12.53 0.95 8.59
C ILE A 46 -13.61 0.84 7.50
N LEU A 47 -14.30 -0.29 7.39
CA LEU A 47 -15.39 -0.45 6.41
C LEU A 47 -16.58 0.45 6.73
N GLU A 48 -16.95 0.57 8.00
CA GLU A 48 -18.06 1.46 8.39
C GLU A 48 -17.73 2.92 8.14
N VAL A 49 -16.49 3.33 8.42
CA VAL A 49 -16.01 4.68 8.15
C VAL A 49 -16.06 4.95 6.64
N LEU A 50 -15.52 4.05 5.83
CA LEU A 50 -15.47 4.22 4.38
C LEU A 50 -16.87 4.20 3.75
N ARG A 51 -17.80 3.33 4.20
CA ARG A 51 -19.18 3.32 3.70
C ARG A 51 -19.94 4.63 3.99
N LYS A 52 -19.55 5.38 5.02
CA LYS A 52 -20.12 6.70 5.34
C LYS A 52 -19.48 7.83 4.55
N GLU A 53 -18.20 7.70 4.17
CA GLU A 53 -17.42 8.77 3.52
C GLU A 53 -17.24 8.60 2.00
N VAL A 54 -17.42 7.38 1.46
CA VAL A 54 -17.18 7.07 0.04
C VAL A 54 -18.49 6.74 -0.65
N GLU A 55 -18.88 7.63 -1.56
CA GLU A 55 -20.00 7.39 -2.48
C GLU A 55 -19.67 6.26 -3.46
N GLU A 56 -20.67 5.46 -3.83
CA GLU A 56 -20.52 4.32 -4.74
C GLU A 56 -19.95 4.74 -6.11
N GLU A 57 -20.41 5.88 -6.65
CA GLU A 57 -19.91 6.43 -7.92
C GLU A 57 -18.41 6.78 -7.86
N ARG A 58 -17.96 7.32 -6.72
CA ARG A 58 -16.56 7.65 -6.48
C ARG A 58 -15.70 6.39 -6.44
N LEU A 59 -16.18 5.35 -5.74
CA LEU A 59 -15.52 4.05 -5.69
C LEU A 59 -15.41 3.40 -7.08
N ALA A 60 -16.49 3.45 -7.87
CA ALA A 60 -16.51 2.94 -9.24
C ALA A 60 -15.51 3.70 -10.13
N THR A 61 -15.43 5.02 -9.98
CA THR A 61 -14.50 5.88 -10.73
C THR A 61 -13.04 5.55 -10.41
N TRP A 62 -12.69 5.38 -9.13
CA TRP A 62 -11.36 4.90 -8.74
C TRP A 62 -11.04 3.54 -9.32
N SER A 63 -11.97 2.59 -9.20
CA SER A 63 -11.82 1.22 -9.70
C SER A 63 -11.55 1.20 -11.20
N ARG A 64 -12.29 2.01 -11.96
CA ARG A 64 -12.12 2.15 -13.40
C ARG A 64 -10.75 2.73 -13.74
N ALA A 65 -10.32 3.80 -13.06
CA ALA A 65 -9.02 4.41 -13.29
C ALA A 65 -7.85 3.45 -12.96
N LEU A 66 -7.97 2.66 -11.88
CA LEU A 66 -6.99 1.64 -11.51
C LEU A 66 -6.88 0.52 -12.56
N GLU A 67 -8.00 0.11 -13.17
CA GLU A 67 -8.05 -0.92 -14.22
C GLU A 67 -7.26 -0.50 -15.46
N VAL A 68 -7.37 0.76 -15.88
CA VAL A 68 -6.87 1.23 -17.17
C VAL A 68 -5.57 2.04 -17.09
N GLY A 69 -5.35 2.75 -15.99
CA GLY A 69 -4.39 3.85 -15.92
C GLY A 69 -3.07 3.53 -15.23
N VAL A 70 -3.04 2.76 -14.13
CA VAL A 70 -1.84 2.69 -13.28
C VAL A 70 -0.64 1.98 -13.94
N ARG A 71 -0.86 1.10 -14.93
CA ARG A 71 0.24 0.46 -15.69
C ARG A 71 0.57 1.13 -17.02
N LYS A 72 -0.32 1.98 -17.56
CA LYS A 72 -0.21 2.57 -18.91
C LYS A 72 -0.13 4.10 -18.92
N GLY A 73 -0.41 4.77 -17.80
CA GLY A 73 -0.61 6.22 -17.70
C GLY A 73 0.29 6.94 -16.70
N LEU A 74 1.35 6.30 -16.19
CA LEU A 74 2.36 6.97 -15.35
C LEU A 74 3.42 7.72 -16.18
N ALA A 75 3.42 7.53 -17.50
CA ALA A 75 4.19 8.33 -18.44
C ALA A 75 3.21 8.90 -19.47
N SER A 76 2.88 10.19 -19.36
CA SER A 76 2.40 10.91 -20.55
C SER A 76 3.53 10.87 -21.59
N PRO A 77 3.25 10.78 -22.90
CA PRO A 77 4.27 10.95 -23.94
C PRO A 77 5.07 12.26 -23.78
N SER A 78 4.48 13.27 -23.14
CA SER A 78 5.11 14.56 -22.83
C SER A 78 5.88 14.59 -21.50
N GLY A 79 5.82 13.52 -20.70
CA GLY A 79 6.35 13.45 -19.34
C GLY A 79 5.52 14.19 -18.28
N LYS A 80 4.45 14.90 -18.67
CA LYS A 80 3.58 15.63 -17.74
C LYS A 80 2.44 14.77 -17.23
N VAL A 81 2.44 14.55 -15.93
CA VAL A 81 1.50 13.70 -15.19
C VAL A 81 0.07 14.24 -15.32
N GLU A 82 -0.09 15.57 -15.32
CA GLU A 82 -1.36 16.29 -15.33
C GLU A 82 -2.16 16.12 -16.63
N GLU A 83 -1.51 15.72 -17.72
CA GLU A 83 -2.13 15.53 -19.03
C GLU A 83 -2.85 14.17 -19.16
N SER A 84 -2.69 13.29 -18.17
CA SER A 84 -3.39 12.00 -18.13
C SER A 84 -4.90 12.21 -17.92
N PRO A 85 -5.78 11.52 -18.68
CA PRO A 85 -7.22 11.59 -18.46
C PRO A 85 -7.67 11.04 -17.10
N PHE A 86 -6.78 10.33 -16.39
CA PHE A 86 -7.04 9.79 -15.04
C PHE A 86 -6.38 10.60 -13.93
N TYR A 87 -5.69 11.71 -14.25
CA TYR A 87 -4.95 12.50 -13.27
C TYR A 87 -5.84 12.97 -12.12
N SER A 88 -7.00 13.55 -12.42
CA SER A 88 -7.94 14.03 -11.40
C SER A 88 -8.44 12.90 -10.51
N THR A 89 -8.76 11.73 -11.08
CA THR A 89 -9.19 10.55 -10.32
C THR A 89 -8.09 10.02 -9.41
N PHE A 90 -6.84 9.99 -9.89
CA PHE A 90 -5.70 9.55 -9.09
C PHE A 90 -5.35 10.54 -7.99
N LEU A 91 -5.41 11.84 -8.28
CA LEU A 91 -5.23 12.89 -7.29
C LEU A 91 -6.33 12.82 -6.22
N ASP A 92 -7.58 12.60 -6.61
CA ASP A 92 -8.70 12.44 -5.68
C ASP A 92 -8.50 11.24 -4.75
N LEU A 93 -8.18 10.06 -5.29
CA LEU A 93 -7.89 8.86 -4.49
C LEU A 93 -6.71 9.12 -3.52
N TYR A 94 -5.63 9.73 -4.01
CA TYR A 94 -4.45 10.03 -3.20
C TYR A 94 -4.74 11.02 -2.08
N GLN A 95 -5.41 12.12 -2.39
CA GLN A 95 -5.82 13.12 -1.40
C GLN A 95 -6.81 12.54 -0.41
N TYR A 96 -7.70 11.65 -0.83
CA TYR A 96 -8.66 10.99 0.05
C TYR A 96 -7.95 10.18 1.14
N VAL A 97 -7.03 9.28 0.76
CA VAL A 97 -6.26 8.47 1.71
C VAL A 97 -5.51 9.37 2.69
N ASN A 98 -4.81 10.40 2.18
CA ASN A 98 -4.03 11.31 3.01
C ASN A 98 -4.88 12.19 3.94
N ARG A 99 -6.10 12.57 3.53
CA ARG A 99 -7.03 13.34 4.37
C ARG A 99 -7.75 12.47 5.40
N LEU A 100 -8.03 11.21 5.08
CA LEU A 100 -8.68 10.28 5.99
C LEU A 100 -7.72 9.81 7.09
N ARG A 101 -6.46 9.55 6.75
CA ARG A 101 -5.42 9.07 7.68
C ARG A 101 -5.38 9.85 9.02
N PRO A 102 -5.25 11.19 9.07
CA PRO A 102 -5.23 11.91 10.35
C PRO A 102 -6.57 11.86 11.10
N LYS A 103 -7.70 11.72 10.42
CA LYS A 103 -9.01 11.55 11.09
C LYS A 103 -9.07 10.23 11.85
N LEU A 104 -8.50 9.17 11.27
CA LEU A 104 -8.46 7.84 11.87
C LEU A 104 -7.67 7.79 13.18
N LEU A 105 -6.75 8.73 13.43
CA LEU A 105 -6.04 8.83 14.71
C LEU A 105 -6.98 9.04 15.90
N THR A 106 -8.17 9.60 15.67
CA THR A 106 -9.18 9.84 16.70
C THR A 106 -10.20 8.71 16.83
N ASN A 107 -10.17 7.73 15.93
CA ASN A 107 -11.06 6.58 15.99
C ASN A 107 -10.47 5.52 16.96
N PRO A 108 -11.17 5.15 18.06
CA PRO A 108 -10.66 4.21 19.04
C PRO A 108 -10.28 2.84 18.48
N THR A 109 -10.96 2.33 17.45
CA THR A 109 -10.67 1.00 16.88
C THR A 109 -9.39 0.98 16.06
N MET A 110 -8.87 2.15 15.66
CA MET A 110 -7.63 2.26 14.88
C MET A 110 -6.38 1.92 15.69
N GLN A 111 -6.50 1.77 17.02
CA GLN A 111 -5.42 1.23 17.86
C GLN A 111 -5.13 -0.26 17.58
N HIS A 112 -6.06 -0.98 16.94
CA HIS A 112 -5.96 -2.41 16.63
C HIS A 112 -5.45 -2.70 15.21
N VAL A 113 -5.18 -1.65 14.43
CA VAL A 113 -4.64 -1.76 13.08
C VAL A 113 -3.36 -2.60 13.09
N LYS A 114 -3.22 -3.49 12.09
CA LYS A 114 -2.02 -4.32 11.95
C LYS A 114 -0.77 -3.45 11.79
N LYS A 115 0.18 -3.60 12.71
CA LYS A 115 1.45 -2.87 12.66
C LYS A 115 2.32 -3.38 11.53
N MET A 116 2.85 -2.45 10.73
CA MET A 116 3.77 -2.72 9.62
C MET A 116 5.11 -2.06 9.93
N GLU A 117 6.22 -2.79 9.82
CA GLU A 117 7.55 -2.28 10.20
C GLU A 117 8.04 -1.11 9.31
N LYS A 118 7.60 -1.07 8.05
CA LYS A 118 8.12 -0.14 7.03
C LYS A 118 7.04 0.71 6.33
N SER A 119 5.78 0.58 6.74
CA SER A 119 4.66 1.23 6.06
C SER A 119 3.74 1.87 7.08
N ASP A 120 3.11 2.97 6.69
CA ASP A 120 2.12 3.63 7.53
C ASP A 120 0.90 2.71 7.71
N SER A 121 0.75 2.17 8.91
CA SER A 121 -0.33 1.26 9.27
C SER A 121 -1.72 1.82 9.00
N LEU A 122 -1.96 3.12 9.21
CA LEU A 122 -3.27 3.73 8.97
C LEU A 122 -3.55 3.88 7.48
N CYS A 123 -2.55 4.31 6.69
CA CYS A 123 -2.69 4.31 5.23
C CYS A 123 -2.97 2.90 4.71
N MET A 124 -2.26 1.89 5.23
CA MET A 124 -2.50 0.48 4.90
C MET A 124 -3.92 0.03 5.25
N CYS A 125 -4.41 0.40 6.43
CA CYS A 125 -5.79 0.13 6.84
C CYS A 125 -6.80 0.72 5.84
N ILE A 126 -6.61 1.98 5.43
CA ILE A 126 -7.47 2.64 4.42
C ILE A 126 -7.42 1.89 3.08
N ILE A 127 -6.22 1.53 2.61
CA ILE A 127 -6.04 0.79 1.35
C ILE A 127 -6.79 -0.55 1.41
N CYS A 128 -6.67 -1.28 2.52
CA CYS A 128 -7.39 -2.54 2.75
C CYS A 128 -8.91 -2.34 2.74
N GLY A 129 -9.40 -1.29 3.40
CA GLY A 129 -10.84 -0.98 3.42
C GLY A 129 -11.38 -0.62 2.03
N ILE A 130 -10.67 0.21 1.26
CA ILE A 130 -11.06 0.54 -0.13
C ILE A 130 -11.06 -0.72 -0.99
N ARG A 131 -10.03 -1.56 -0.87
CA ARG A 131 -9.92 -2.84 -1.59
C ARG A 131 -11.12 -3.75 -1.30
N ALA A 132 -11.54 -3.86 -0.05
CA ALA A 132 -12.68 -4.67 0.34
C ALA A 132 -14.00 -4.12 -0.23
N LEU A 133 -14.24 -2.80 -0.19
CA LEU A 133 -15.41 -2.21 -0.85
C LEU A 133 -15.42 -2.43 -2.37
N GLN A 134 -14.25 -2.43 -3.01
CA GLN A 134 -14.12 -2.77 -4.43
C GLN A 134 -14.44 -4.25 -4.71
N MET A 135 -14.10 -5.16 -3.78
CA MET A 135 -14.50 -6.56 -3.88
C MET A 135 -16.02 -6.73 -3.75
N GLU A 136 -16.64 -6.05 -2.78
CA GLU A 136 -18.10 -6.06 -2.58
C GLU A 136 -18.87 -5.56 -3.82
N SER A 137 -18.31 -4.58 -4.53
CA SER A 137 -18.88 -4.01 -5.77
C SER A 137 -18.48 -4.76 -7.05
N GLY A 138 -17.71 -5.85 -6.95
CA GLY A 138 -17.32 -6.66 -8.12
C GLY A 138 -16.35 -5.96 -9.08
N ALA A 139 -15.52 -5.04 -8.57
CA ALA A 139 -14.54 -4.32 -9.38
C ALA A 139 -13.50 -5.27 -9.99
N LYS A 140 -13.20 -5.09 -11.29
CA LYS A 140 -12.21 -5.90 -12.01
C LYS A 140 -10.78 -5.71 -11.51
N ARG A 141 -10.46 -4.53 -11.00
CA ARG A 141 -9.13 -4.18 -10.51
C ARG A 141 -9.24 -3.59 -9.12
N LEU A 142 -8.64 -4.30 -8.17
CA LEU A 142 -8.63 -3.91 -6.77
C LEU A 142 -7.45 -3.01 -6.46
N PHE A 143 -7.68 -2.03 -5.60
CA PHE A 143 -6.64 -1.21 -5.04
C PHE A 143 -5.71 -2.08 -4.18
N ASN A 144 -4.43 -1.73 -4.24
CA ASN A 144 -3.40 -2.42 -3.48
C ASN A 144 -2.23 -1.47 -3.25
N THR A 145 -1.32 -1.93 -2.41
CA THR A 145 -0.07 -1.28 -2.05
C THR A 145 0.82 -0.91 -3.24
N LEU A 146 0.90 -1.75 -4.28
CA LEU A 146 1.66 -1.39 -5.48
C LEU A 146 1.02 -0.20 -6.19
N HIS A 147 -0.30 -0.18 -6.33
CA HIS A 147 -1.01 0.98 -6.88
C HIS A 147 -0.77 2.22 -6.02
N TRP A 148 -0.77 2.09 -4.69
CA TRP A 148 -0.46 3.20 -3.79
C TRP A 148 0.95 3.75 -3.98
N ILE A 149 1.98 2.89 -4.00
CA ILE A 149 3.38 3.31 -4.22
C ILE A 149 3.54 4.00 -5.59
N LEU A 150 2.84 3.52 -6.61
CA LEU A 150 2.85 4.12 -7.94
C LEU A 150 2.15 5.48 -7.93
N LEU A 151 1.01 5.62 -7.24
CA LEU A 151 0.31 6.90 -7.06
C LEU A 151 1.15 7.91 -6.28
N GLU A 152 1.80 7.47 -5.20
CA GLU A 152 2.75 8.28 -4.45
C GLU A 152 3.84 8.80 -5.39
N ARG A 153 4.55 7.95 -6.12
CA ARG A 153 5.60 8.40 -7.05
C ARG A 153 5.06 9.34 -8.14
N TYR A 154 3.85 9.09 -8.62
CA TYR A 154 3.20 9.87 -9.66
C TYR A 154 2.84 11.28 -9.19
N LEU A 155 2.40 11.44 -7.93
CA LEU A 155 1.86 12.69 -7.40
C LEU A 155 2.81 13.42 -6.45
N SER A 156 3.80 12.74 -5.86
CA SER A 156 4.79 13.34 -4.94
C SER A 156 5.84 14.18 -5.67
N ASN A 157 5.90 14.10 -7.01
CA ASN A 157 6.76 14.94 -7.85
C ASN A 157 6.07 16.24 -8.30
N LEU A 158 4.88 16.56 -7.75
CA LEU A 158 4.21 17.84 -8.01
C LEU A 158 4.95 18.94 -7.23
N PRO A 159 5.32 20.07 -7.88
CA PRO A 159 6.04 21.18 -7.25
C PRO A 159 5.22 21.89 -6.16
#